data_AF-A0A7S0Q0U5-F1
#
_entry.id   AF-A0A7S0Q0U5-F1
#
_cell.length_a   1.000
_cell.length_b   1.000
_cell.length_c   1.000
_cell.angle_alpha   90.00
_cell.angle_beta   90.00
_cell.angle_gamma   90.00
#
_symmetry.space_group_name_H-M   'P 1'
#
loop_
_entity.id
_entity.type
_entity.pdbx_description
1 polymer ?
#
loop_
_entity_poly.entity_id
_entity_poly.type
_entity_poly.pdbx_seq_one_letter_code
_entity_poly.pdbx_strand_id
1 'polypeptide(L)'
;MASLLPLLATVLGQPGGGQPMQSLDAVIMQVFDKDHSGSVSLKETDSTLTALGGMVGGMRSPGDDGGGPNEIEGMIQSAKDFAPTLFNLLDSDGSKTLDKKELLWVTKFQKALQSGGLRNLTRDVFAALDTDEDGSVTTAEIATEDVAQLAAIVELVQAVLPLPNLLVDPAHEAQRDGLRTHLAHAMKMLDANSDGAVTKLEAGKAFKAFRVMFLKAAKNLREMGPMLAMFGGMDGGGGMGGMGGMDGMGGMGGMGGMGGMGG
;
A
#
# COMPACT_ATOMS: atom_id res chain seq x y z
N MET A 1 -35.74 -39.68 -4.63
CA MET A 1 -34.95 -39.83 -5.86
C MET A 1 -34.75 -38.43 -6.44
N ALA A 2 -33.55 -37.87 -6.25
CA ALA A 2 -32.56 -37.64 -7.32
C ALA A 2 -33.08 -36.62 -8.36
N SER A 3 -32.64 -35.36 -8.26
CA SER A 3 -31.55 -34.77 -9.06
C SER A 3 -32.05 -34.16 -10.37
N LEU A 4 -31.82 -32.86 -10.56
CA LEU A 4 -31.18 -32.29 -11.75
C LEU A 4 -31.10 -30.76 -11.62
N LEU A 5 -29.88 -30.29 -11.37
CA LEU A 5 -29.41 -28.91 -11.44
C LEU A 5 -29.74 -28.25 -12.79
N PRO A 6 -30.12 -26.96 -12.85
CA PRO A 6 -29.88 -26.17 -14.04
C PRO A 6 -28.49 -25.53 -13.95
N LEU A 7 -27.56 -26.23 -14.58
CA LEU A 7 -26.28 -25.76 -15.07
C LEU A 7 -26.54 -24.90 -16.32
N LEU A 8 -27.00 -23.65 -16.18
CA LEU A 8 -27.25 -22.73 -17.30
C LEU A 8 -27.45 -21.27 -16.83
N ALA A 9 -26.41 -20.67 -16.25
CA ALA A 9 -26.35 -19.22 -16.03
C ALA A 9 -25.07 -18.63 -16.63
N THR A 10 -24.65 -19.14 -17.79
CA THR A 10 -23.58 -18.56 -18.59
C THR A 10 -24.21 -17.98 -19.85
N VAL A 11 -23.78 -16.75 -20.18
CA VAL A 11 -24.03 -16.04 -21.43
C VAL A 11 -25.41 -15.37 -21.49
N LEU A 12 -25.48 -14.09 -21.09
CA LEU A 12 -25.86 -12.95 -21.96
C LEU A 12 -26.08 -11.66 -21.13
N GLY A 13 -25.16 -10.70 -21.30
CA GLY A 13 -25.53 -9.31 -21.56
C GLY A 13 -25.78 -8.37 -20.37
N GLN A 14 -24.72 -7.78 -19.83
CA GLN A 14 -24.78 -6.42 -19.28
C GLN A 14 -23.80 -5.52 -20.07
N PRO A 15 -24.27 -4.63 -20.95
CA PRO A 15 -23.42 -3.68 -21.65
C PRO A 15 -23.12 -2.52 -20.70
N GLY A 16 -21.84 -2.32 -20.40
CA GLY A 16 -21.35 -1.34 -19.41
C GLY A 16 -20.40 -1.92 -18.36
N GLY A 17 -19.93 -3.16 -18.53
CA GLY A 17 -19.03 -3.85 -17.61
C GLY A 17 -17.64 -3.22 -17.52
N GLY A 18 -17.50 -2.15 -16.74
CA GLY A 18 -16.27 -1.94 -15.99
C GLY A 18 -16.03 -3.22 -15.19
N GLN A 19 -14.86 -3.85 -15.37
CA GLN A 19 -14.51 -5.08 -14.67
C GLN A 19 -14.87 -4.93 -13.18
N PRO A 20 -15.51 -5.93 -12.55
CA PRO A 20 -15.82 -5.85 -11.12
C PRO A 20 -14.52 -5.51 -10.41
N MET A 21 -14.47 -4.33 -9.76
CA MET A 21 -13.24 -3.85 -9.13
C MET A 21 -12.74 -4.94 -8.19
N GLN A 22 -11.56 -5.47 -8.51
CA GLN A 22 -10.92 -6.50 -7.71
C GLN A 22 -10.76 -6.01 -6.27
N SER A 23 -10.81 -6.93 -5.32
CA SER A 23 -10.52 -6.60 -3.92
C SER A 23 -9.07 -6.15 -3.78
N LEU A 24 -8.79 -5.31 -2.77
CA LEU A 24 -7.47 -4.72 -2.61
C LEU A 24 -6.39 -5.80 -2.40
N ASP A 25 -6.70 -6.86 -1.66
CA ASP A 25 -5.84 -8.04 -1.48
C ASP A 25 -5.48 -8.71 -2.81
N ALA A 26 -6.46 -8.92 -3.70
CA ALA A 26 -6.23 -9.55 -5.00
C ALA A 26 -5.36 -8.66 -5.91
N VAL A 27 -5.54 -7.34 -5.85
CA VAL A 27 -4.71 -6.41 -6.60
C VAL A 27 -3.29 -6.35 -6.04
N ILE A 28 -3.12 -6.34 -4.71
CA ILE A 28 -1.80 -6.38 -4.07
C ILE A 28 -1.06 -7.65 -4.51
N MET A 29 -1.70 -8.81 -4.43
CA MET A 29 -1.16 -10.06 -4.96
C MET A 29 -0.75 -9.90 -6.42
N GLN A 30 -1.65 -9.43 -7.29
CA GLN A 30 -1.36 -9.30 -8.72
C GLN A 30 -0.19 -8.34 -9.03
N VAL A 31 -0.01 -7.27 -8.25
CA VAL A 31 1.00 -6.24 -8.50
C VAL A 31 2.37 -6.65 -7.94
N PHE A 32 2.38 -7.20 -6.73
CA PHE A 32 3.59 -7.39 -5.95
C PHE A 32 4.08 -8.84 -5.87
N ASP A 33 3.24 -9.87 -6.07
CA ASP A 33 3.69 -11.27 -6.16
C ASP A 33 4.28 -11.53 -7.55
N LYS A 34 5.57 -11.20 -7.70
CA LYS A 34 6.28 -11.23 -8.98
C LYS A 34 6.72 -12.64 -9.34
N ASP A 35 7.11 -13.42 -8.33
CA ASP A 35 7.53 -14.80 -8.54
C ASP A 35 6.37 -15.80 -8.59
N HIS A 36 5.14 -15.31 -8.41
CA HIS A 36 3.91 -16.11 -8.37
C HIS A 36 3.96 -17.21 -7.31
N SER A 37 4.64 -16.93 -6.19
CA SER A 37 4.73 -17.84 -5.04
C SER A 37 3.40 -17.98 -4.31
N GLY A 38 2.42 -17.10 -4.57
CA GLY A 38 1.17 -17.05 -3.82
C GLY A 38 1.28 -16.26 -2.52
N SER A 39 2.39 -15.53 -2.34
CA SER A 39 2.64 -14.62 -1.21
C SER A 39 3.41 -13.39 -1.69
N VAL A 40 3.36 -12.29 -0.93
CA VAL A 40 4.11 -11.06 -1.26
C VAL A 40 5.22 -10.85 -0.25
N SER A 41 6.47 -10.78 -0.69
CA SER A 41 7.62 -10.48 0.16
C SER A 41 7.94 -8.99 0.24
N LEU A 42 8.66 -8.57 1.29
CA LEU A 42 9.21 -7.21 1.39
C LEU A 42 10.12 -6.86 0.21
N LYS A 43 10.88 -7.85 -0.28
CA LYS A 43 11.79 -7.67 -1.41
C LYS A 43 11.03 -7.34 -2.69
N GLU A 44 9.94 -8.04 -2.96
CA GLU A 44 9.11 -7.75 -4.14
C GLU A 44 8.36 -6.43 -3.99
N THR A 45 7.94 -6.09 -2.77
CA THR A 45 7.35 -4.80 -2.44
C THR A 45 8.32 -3.65 -2.76
N ASP A 46 9.55 -3.70 -2.25
CA ASP A 46 10.57 -2.68 -2.51
C ASP A 46 10.97 -2.65 -3.99
N SER A 47 11.12 -3.82 -4.63
CA SER A 47 11.44 -3.90 -6.05
C SER A 47 10.36 -3.21 -6.92
N THR A 48 9.09 -3.48 -6.63
CA THR A 48 7.96 -2.88 -7.37
C THR A 48 7.86 -1.37 -7.12
N LEU A 49 8.06 -0.92 -5.88
CA LEU A 49 8.09 0.52 -5.55
C LEU A 49 9.27 1.23 -6.21
N THR A 50 10.42 0.56 -6.30
CA THR A 50 11.62 1.07 -7.00
C THR A 50 11.38 1.19 -8.50
N ALA A 51 10.81 0.15 -9.13
CA ALA A 51 10.47 0.17 -10.56
C ALA A 51 9.46 1.30 -10.88
N LEU A 52 8.45 1.48 -10.01
CA LEU A 52 7.50 2.58 -10.12
C LEU A 52 8.19 3.94 -10.02
N GLY A 53 9.12 4.10 -9.06
CA GLY A 53 9.92 5.32 -8.92
C GLY A 53 10.79 5.61 -10.15
N GLY A 54 11.41 4.57 -10.72
CA GLY A 54 12.21 4.67 -11.94
C GLY A 54 11.39 5.08 -13.17
N MET A 55 10.18 4.55 -13.34
CA MET A 55 9.28 4.95 -14.44
C MET A 55 8.81 6.40 -14.30
N VAL A 56 8.41 6.82 -13.10
CA VAL A 56 7.97 8.19 -12.84
C VAL A 56 9.13 9.17 -13.02
N GLY A 57 10.33 8.81 -12.56
CA GLY A 57 11.54 9.61 -12.76
C GLY A 57 11.99 9.66 -14.23
N GLY A 58 11.82 8.58 -14.99
CA GLY A 58 12.20 8.45 -16.40
C GLY A 58 11.25 9.13 -17.40
N MET A 59 10.05 9.52 -16.97
CA MET A 59 9.14 10.38 -17.77
C MET A 59 9.53 11.86 -17.76
N ARG A 60 10.58 12.25 -17.03
CA ARG A 60 11.16 13.60 -17.12
C ARG A 60 11.84 13.79 -18.47
N SER A 61 11.42 14.81 -19.22
CA SER A 61 12.19 15.25 -20.38
C SER A 61 13.57 15.76 -19.92
N PRO A 62 14.66 15.41 -20.63
CA PRO A 62 15.97 15.95 -20.32
C PRO A 62 15.96 17.47 -20.55
N GLY A 63 16.08 18.25 -19.47
CA GLY A 63 16.13 19.72 -19.51
C GLY A 63 14.97 20.45 -18.83
N ASP A 64 13.99 19.75 -18.24
CA ASP A 64 12.97 20.38 -17.40
C ASP A 64 13.43 20.39 -15.94
N ASP A 65 14.18 21.43 -15.55
CA ASP A 65 14.51 21.77 -14.15
C ASP A 65 13.28 22.38 -13.43
N GLY A 66 12.10 21.79 -13.64
CA GLY A 66 10.84 22.15 -13.00
C GLY A 66 10.86 21.76 -11.53
N GLY A 67 11.13 22.74 -10.66
CA GLY A 67 11.45 22.56 -9.25
C GLY A 67 10.37 21.93 -8.35
N GLY A 68 10.83 21.04 -7.48
CA GLY A 68 10.11 20.50 -6.33
C GLY A 68 10.30 18.98 -6.19
N PRO A 69 10.44 18.42 -4.98
CA PRO A 69 10.34 16.97 -4.79
C PRO A 69 9.00 16.54 -5.39
N ASN A 70 9.01 15.62 -6.36
CA ASN A 70 7.76 15.14 -6.94
C ASN A 70 6.93 14.55 -5.80
N GLU A 71 5.67 15.00 -5.64
CA GLU A 71 4.75 14.43 -4.63
C GLU A 71 4.67 12.89 -4.75
N ILE A 72 4.85 12.36 -5.97
CA ILE A 72 4.89 10.93 -6.27
C ILE A 72 6.18 10.27 -5.77
N GLU A 73 7.35 10.90 -5.93
CA GLU A 73 8.63 10.39 -5.37
C GLU A 73 8.55 10.37 -3.83
N GLY A 74 8.01 11.44 -3.23
CA GLY A 74 7.78 11.51 -1.78
C GLY A 74 6.77 10.46 -1.29
N MET A 75 5.71 10.18 -2.06
CA MET A 75 4.77 9.11 -1.77
C MET A 75 5.40 7.71 -1.86
N ILE A 76 6.27 7.48 -2.86
CA ILE A 76 6.97 6.19 -3.02
C ILE A 76 7.96 5.98 -1.86
N GLN A 77 8.71 7.02 -1.47
CA GLN A 77 9.60 6.92 -0.32
C GLN A 77 8.82 6.67 0.97
N SER A 78 7.71 7.41 1.19
CA SER A 78 6.83 7.19 2.33
C SER A 78 6.26 5.76 2.35
N ALA A 79 5.91 5.22 1.19
CA ALA A 79 5.46 3.83 1.07
C ALA A 79 6.58 2.83 1.41
N LYS A 80 7.82 3.10 1.00
CA LYS A 80 8.99 2.27 1.34
C LYS A 80 9.30 2.30 2.84
N ASP A 81 9.20 3.47 3.46
CA ASP A 81 9.46 3.61 4.90
C ASP A 81 8.35 2.96 5.74
N PHE A 82 7.10 2.99 5.24
CA PHE A 82 5.94 2.42 5.93
C PHE A 82 5.76 0.92 5.68
N ALA A 83 6.18 0.41 4.52
CA ALA A 83 5.99 -0.98 4.13
C ALA A 83 6.53 -1.99 5.16
N PRO A 84 7.76 -1.89 5.71
CA PRO A 84 8.26 -2.81 6.73
C PRO A 84 7.37 -2.88 7.98
N THR A 85 6.88 -1.74 8.44
CA THR A 85 6.01 -1.66 9.62
C THR A 85 4.67 -2.34 9.37
N LEU A 86 4.03 -2.06 8.23
CA LEU A 86 2.82 -2.77 7.82
C LEU A 86 3.06 -4.26 7.67
N PHE A 87 4.21 -4.64 7.11
CA PHE A 87 4.53 -6.03 6.85
C PHE A 87 4.61 -6.82 8.14
N ASN A 88 5.38 -6.34 9.12
CA ASN A 88 5.47 -6.98 10.44
C ASN A 88 4.13 -7.04 11.17
N LEU A 89 3.25 -6.06 10.93
CA LEU A 89 1.92 -6.01 11.53
C LEU A 89 0.96 -7.05 10.94
N LEU A 90 1.14 -7.38 9.66
CA LEU A 90 0.27 -8.29 8.90
C LEU A 90 0.78 -9.73 8.88
N ASP A 91 2.10 -9.91 8.91
CA ASP A 91 2.84 -11.19 8.91
C ASP A 91 2.67 -11.88 10.27
N SER A 92 1.51 -12.51 10.43
CA SER A 92 1.05 -13.13 11.67
C SER A 92 1.79 -14.40 12.02
N ASP A 93 2.33 -15.10 11.02
CA ASP A 93 3.07 -16.33 11.19
C ASP A 93 4.60 -16.15 11.19
N GLY A 94 5.07 -14.92 10.95
CA GLY A 94 6.49 -14.56 10.93
C GLY A 94 7.23 -15.13 9.72
N SER A 95 6.52 -15.49 8.65
CA SER A 95 7.06 -16.06 7.43
C SER A 95 7.91 -15.08 6.62
N LYS A 96 7.83 -13.78 6.93
CA LYS A 96 8.43 -12.67 6.15
C LYS A 96 7.85 -12.56 4.74
N THR A 97 6.69 -13.14 4.55
CA THR A 97 5.85 -13.08 3.35
C THR A 97 4.42 -12.80 3.77
N LEU A 98 3.63 -12.09 2.96
CA LEU A 98 2.21 -11.88 3.24
C LEU A 98 1.38 -12.77 2.34
N ASP A 99 0.67 -13.72 2.94
CA ASP A 99 -0.24 -14.59 2.21
C ASP A 99 -1.58 -13.90 1.90
N LYS A 100 -2.44 -14.60 1.15
CA LYS A 100 -3.77 -14.06 0.80
C LYS A 100 -4.65 -13.77 2.01
N LYS A 101 -4.56 -14.55 3.11
CA LYS A 101 -5.35 -14.34 4.32
C LYS A 101 -4.86 -13.10 5.08
N GLU A 102 -3.56 -12.89 5.12
CA GLU A 102 -2.92 -11.73 5.74
C GLU A 102 -3.23 -10.46 4.94
N LEU A 103 -3.16 -10.52 3.61
CA LEU A 103 -3.54 -9.41 2.75
C LEU A 103 -5.05 -9.12 2.77
N LEU A 104 -5.90 -10.13 3.01
CA LEU A 104 -7.35 -9.93 3.18
C LEU A 104 -7.65 -8.96 4.34
N TRP A 105 -6.77 -8.89 5.34
CA TRP A 105 -6.87 -7.89 6.39
C TRP A 105 -6.88 -6.46 5.83
N VAL A 106 -6.04 -6.15 4.83
CA VAL A 106 -5.97 -4.82 4.22
C VAL A 106 -7.30 -4.44 3.56
N THR A 107 -7.97 -5.41 2.94
CA THR A 107 -9.33 -5.22 2.41
C THR A 107 -10.37 -4.98 3.53
N LYS A 108 -10.26 -5.69 4.67
CA LYS A 108 -11.14 -5.46 5.83
C LYS A 108 -10.89 -4.08 6.46
N PHE A 109 -9.63 -3.69 6.63
CA PHE A 109 -9.20 -2.39 7.13
C PHE A 109 -9.74 -1.25 6.24
N GLN A 110 -9.65 -1.39 4.92
CA GLN A 110 -10.25 -0.43 4.00
C GLN A 110 -11.77 -0.29 4.21
N LYS A 111 -12.50 -1.40 4.40
CA LYS A 111 -13.94 -1.36 4.67
C LYS A 111 -14.23 -0.67 6.01
N ALA A 112 -13.43 -0.93 7.05
CA ALA A 112 -13.55 -0.25 8.34
C ALA A 112 -13.29 1.26 8.25
N LEU A 113 -12.33 1.68 7.40
CA LEU A 113 -12.08 3.09 7.08
C LEU A 113 -13.28 3.75 6.37
N GLN A 114 -14.01 3.00 5.56
CA GLN A 114 -15.17 3.49 4.82
C GLN A 114 -16.43 3.55 5.69
N SER A 115 -16.63 2.60 6.61
CA SER A 115 -17.85 2.47 7.43
C SER A 115 -17.93 3.46 8.60
N GLY A 116 -16.84 4.19 8.89
CA GLY A 116 -16.78 5.10 10.04
C GLY A 116 -16.48 4.41 11.37
N GLY A 117 -16.34 3.07 11.40
CA GLY A 117 -15.96 2.32 12.60
C GLY A 117 -14.66 2.82 13.22
N LEU A 118 -13.69 3.20 12.38
CA LEU A 118 -12.43 3.79 12.82
C LEU A 118 -12.58 5.17 13.48
N ARG A 119 -13.59 5.96 13.12
CA ARG A 119 -13.85 7.24 13.80
C ARG A 119 -14.31 7.00 15.23
N ASN A 120 -15.18 6.00 15.43
CA ASN A 120 -15.61 5.59 16.76
C ASN A 120 -14.42 5.02 17.53
N LEU A 121 -13.60 4.17 16.91
CA LEU A 121 -12.36 3.68 17.52
C LEU A 121 -11.45 4.82 17.99
N THR A 122 -11.14 5.79 17.14
CA THR A 122 -10.29 6.92 17.52
C THR A 122 -10.89 7.69 18.69
N ARG A 123 -12.21 7.90 18.71
CA ARG A 123 -12.89 8.56 19.82
C ARG A 123 -12.80 7.73 21.11
N ASP A 124 -13.03 6.43 21.02
CA ASP A 124 -13.12 5.55 22.18
C ASP A 124 -11.71 5.30 22.78
N VAL A 125 -10.69 5.15 21.93
CA VAL A 125 -9.27 5.10 22.36
C VAL A 125 -8.84 6.42 22.97
N PHE A 126 -9.24 7.56 22.37
CA PHE A 126 -8.95 8.87 22.94
C PHE A 126 -9.58 8.99 24.34
N ALA A 127 -10.86 8.65 24.50
CA ALA A 127 -11.54 8.69 25.79
C ALA A 127 -10.95 7.72 26.83
N ALA A 128 -10.33 6.63 26.39
CA ALA A 128 -9.63 5.71 27.29
C ALA A 128 -8.27 6.27 27.77
N LEU A 129 -7.63 7.13 26.97
CA LEU A 129 -6.33 7.76 27.26
C LEU A 129 -6.45 9.13 27.95
N ASP A 130 -7.53 9.87 27.71
CA ASP A 130 -7.89 11.19 28.28
C ASP A 130 -8.43 10.99 29.70
N THR A 131 -7.53 10.73 30.65
CA THR A 131 -7.86 10.24 31.99
C THR A 131 -8.40 11.32 32.92
N ASP A 132 -7.98 12.56 32.72
CA ASP A 132 -8.48 13.72 33.46
C ASP A 132 -9.68 14.40 32.79
N GLU A 133 -10.12 13.85 31.65
CA GLU A 133 -11.24 14.32 30.82
C GLU A 133 -11.08 15.78 30.38
N ASP A 134 -9.84 16.28 30.27
CA ASP A 134 -9.56 17.65 29.85
C ASP A 134 -9.74 17.88 28.33
N GLY A 135 -9.90 16.79 27.58
CA GLY A 135 -10.13 16.81 26.14
C GLY A 135 -8.85 16.79 25.30
N SER A 136 -7.70 16.58 25.95
CA SER A 136 -6.38 16.36 25.37
C SER A 136 -5.81 15.03 25.88
N VAL A 137 -4.88 14.44 25.14
CA VAL A 137 -4.07 13.32 25.64
C VAL A 137 -2.62 13.77 25.66
N THR A 138 -1.98 13.67 26.81
CA THR A 138 -0.59 14.06 27.01
C THR A 138 0.34 12.85 27.10
N THR A 139 1.64 13.08 26.89
CA THR A 139 2.65 12.01 27.11
C THR A 139 2.71 11.54 28.57
N ALA A 140 2.29 12.39 29.52
CA ALA A 140 2.22 12.02 30.92
C ALA A 140 1.12 10.99 31.18
N GLU A 141 -0.05 11.14 30.57
CA GLU A 141 -1.16 10.19 30.72
C GLU A 141 -0.81 8.81 30.16
N ILE A 142 -0.13 8.77 29.01
CA ILE A 142 0.43 7.52 28.45
C ILE A 142 1.49 6.90 29.37
N ALA A 143 2.31 7.71 30.05
CA ALA A 143 3.31 7.16 30.96
C ALA A 143 2.68 6.53 32.22
N THR A 144 1.53 7.04 32.64
CA THR A 144 0.84 6.62 33.86
C THR A 144 -0.30 5.62 33.63
N GLU A 145 -0.61 5.28 32.38
CA GLU A 145 -1.69 4.37 32.05
C GLU A 145 -1.49 2.98 32.67
N ASP A 146 -2.56 2.43 33.23
CA ASP A 146 -2.52 1.15 33.92
C ASP A 146 -2.77 -0.04 32.96
N VAL A 147 -2.57 -1.25 33.50
CA VAL A 147 -2.73 -2.50 32.73
C VAL A 147 -4.16 -2.68 32.21
N ALA A 148 -5.17 -2.26 32.97
CA ALA A 148 -6.57 -2.40 32.60
C ALA A 148 -6.95 -1.41 31.50
N GLN A 149 -6.43 -0.18 31.53
CA GLN A 149 -6.60 0.82 30.48
C GLN A 149 -5.98 0.35 29.17
N LEU A 150 -4.74 -0.15 29.21
CA LEU A 150 -4.08 -0.72 28.03
C LEU A 150 -4.85 -1.94 27.49
N ALA A 151 -5.37 -2.81 28.36
CA ALA A 151 -6.20 -3.93 27.94
C ALA A 151 -7.48 -3.46 27.22
N ALA A 152 -8.17 -2.44 27.76
CA ALA A 152 -9.35 -1.87 27.15
C ALA A 152 -9.05 -1.24 25.78
N ILE A 153 -7.92 -0.53 25.63
CA ILE A 153 -7.48 0.04 24.35
C ILE A 153 -7.21 -1.07 23.34
N VAL A 154 -6.49 -2.12 23.75
CA VAL A 154 -6.22 -3.28 22.88
C VAL A 154 -7.53 -3.95 22.45
N GLU A 155 -8.49 -4.14 23.35
CA GLU A 155 -9.81 -4.69 23.02
C GLU A 155 -10.59 -3.80 22.03
N LEU A 156 -10.62 -2.48 22.25
CA LEU A 156 -11.25 -1.53 21.34
C LEU A 156 -10.64 -1.63 19.94
N VAL A 157 -9.29 -1.63 19.86
CA VAL A 157 -8.56 -1.75 18.59
C VAL A 157 -8.88 -3.08 17.94
N GLN A 158 -8.80 -4.21 18.64
CA GLN A 158 -9.11 -5.53 18.08
C GLN A 158 -10.57 -5.67 17.63
N ALA A 159 -11.52 -5.02 18.31
CA ALA A 159 -12.93 -5.07 17.96
C ALA A 159 -13.22 -4.39 16.60
N VAL A 160 -12.52 -3.30 16.29
CA VAL A 160 -12.70 -2.55 15.03
C VAL A 160 -11.74 -3.03 13.95
N LEU A 161 -10.51 -3.37 14.35
CA LEU A 161 -9.41 -3.81 13.53
C LEU A 161 -8.76 -5.03 14.17
N PRO A 162 -9.22 -6.26 13.87
CA PRO A 162 -8.61 -7.47 14.39
C PRO A 162 -7.22 -7.61 13.75
N LEU A 163 -6.22 -7.02 14.39
CA LEU A 163 -4.85 -6.97 13.93
C LEU A 163 -4.24 -8.37 14.11
N PRO A 164 -3.77 -9.01 13.02
CA PRO A 164 -3.33 -10.40 13.06
C PRO A 164 -2.20 -10.63 14.08
N ASN A 165 -1.33 -9.63 14.25
CA ASN A 165 -0.14 -9.70 15.09
C ASN A 165 -0.15 -8.74 16.29
N LEU A 166 -1.32 -8.20 16.68
CA LEU A 166 -1.42 -7.42 17.93
C LEU A 166 -1.53 -8.36 19.13
N LEU A 167 -0.51 -9.20 19.31
CA LEU A 167 -0.31 -10.00 20.52
C LEU A 167 0.37 -9.13 21.58
N VAL A 168 -0.33 -8.09 22.02
CA VAL A 168 0.06 -7.36 23.22
C VAL A 168 -0.68 -8.03 24.37
N ASP A 169 0.04 -8.79 25.19
CA ASP A 169 -0.40 -9.12 26.53
C ASP A 169 -0.11 -7.89 27.41
N PRO A 170 -1.14 -7.11 27.76
CA PRO A 170 -0.96 -5.96 28.64
C PRO A 170 -0.46 -6.40 30.03
N ALA A 171 -0.53 -7.68 30.42
CA ALA A 171 0.09 -8.17 31.65
C ALA A 171 1.63 -8.32 31.52
N HIS A 172 2.18 -8.39 30.31
CA HIS A 172 3.62 -8.52 30.09
C HIS A 172 4.32 -7.15 29.98
N GLU A 173 5.28 -6.89 30.87
CA GLU A 173 5.93 -5.57 31.02
C GLU A 173 6.64 -5.07 29.76
N ALA A 174 7.41 -5.93 29.09
CA ALA A 174 8.11 -5.55 27.86
C ALA A 174 7.15 -5.21 26.71
N GLN A 175 5.99 -5.88 26.66
CA GLN A 175 4.99 -5.61 25.63
C GLN A 175 4.20 -4.32 25.94
N ARG A 176 3.92 -4.04 27.21
CA ARG A 176 3.38 -2.75 27.64
C ARG A 176 4.30 -1.59 27.29
N ASP A 177 5.59 -1.71 27.60
CA ASP A 177 6.56 -0.64 27.33
C ASP A 177 6.75 -0.42 25.83
N GLY A 178 6.70 -1.51 25.04
CA GLY A 178 6.62 -1.43 23.59
C GLY A 178 5.36 -0.68 23.11
N LEU A 179 4.19 -1.02 23.66
CA LEU A 179 2.93 -0.35 23.31
C LEU A 179 2.96 1.15 23.67
N ARG A 180 3.45 1.51 24.86
CA ARG A 180 3.66 2.90 25.30
C ARG A 180 4.58 3.66 24.35
N THR A 181 5.66 3.02 23.92
CA THR A 181 6.60 3.64 22.96
C THR A 181 5.91 3.90 21.62
N HIS A 182 5.11 2.96 21.14
CA HIS A 182 4.33 3.14 19.91
C HIS A 182 3.23 4.21 20.06
N LEU A 183 2.53 4.25 21.20
CA LEU A 183 1.53 5.29 21.49
C LEU A 183 2.18 6.67 21.57
N ALA A 184 3.30 6.82 22.27
CA ALA A 184 4.05 8.07 22.36
C ALA A 184 4.57 8.53 20.98
N HIS A 185 5.01 7.60 20.13
CA HIS A 185 5.41 7.91 18.76
C HIS A 185 4.20 8.33 17.90
N ALA A 186 3.07 7.62 18.03
CA ALA A 186 1.82 8.00 17.35
C ALA A 186 1.37 9.39 17.78
N MET A 187 1.45 9.73 19.07
CA MET A 187 1.12 11.05 19.59
C MET A 187 1.94 12.14 18.95
N LYS A 188 3.26 11.97 18.85
CA LYS A 188 4.14 12.95 18.17
C LYS A 188 3.75 13.19 16.71
N MET A 189 3.18 12.19 16.03
CA MET A 189 2.68 12.35 14.67
C MET A 189 1.30 13.02 14.61
N LEU A 190 0.49 12.88 15.68
CA LEU A 190 -0.84 13.48 15.78
C LEU A 190 -0.79 14.91 16.33
N ASP A 191 0.21 15.24 17.15
CA ASP A 191 0.49 16.54 17.75
C ASP A 191 0.99 17.53 16.69
N ALA A 192 0.04 18.22 16.05
CA ALA A 192 0.30 19.05 14.88
C ALA A 192 0.92 20.40 15.24
N ASN A 193 0.67 20.89 16.47
CA ASN A 193 1.20 22.16 16.97
C ASN A 193 2.45 21.98 17.85
N SER A 194 2.84 20.72 18.12
CA SER A 194 4.00 20.34 18.94
C SER A 194 3.91 20.89 20.36
N ASP A 195 2.71 20.97 20.92
CA ASP A 195 2.48 21.46 22.28
C ASP A 195 2.61 20.35 23.36
N GLY A 196 2.85 19.11 22.93
CA GLY A 196 3.03 17.95 23.80
C GLY A 196 1.72 17.29 24.21
N ALA A 197 0.59 17.77 23.71
CA ALA A 197 -0.74 17.21 23.86
C ALA A 197 -1.37 16.93 22.49
N VAL A 198 -2.23 15.92 22.42
CA VAL A 198 -3.02 15.63 21.22
C VAL A 198 -4.46 15.92 21.55
N THR A 199 -5.05 16.91 20.90
CA THR A 199 -6.48 17.20 21.05
C THR A 199 -7.34 16.28 20.18
N LYS A 200 -8.63 16.16 20.52
CA LYS A 200 -9.63 15.46 19.68
C LYS A 200 -9.67 16.00 18.24
N LEU A 201 -9.42 17.31 18.09
CA LEU A 201 -9.40 17.98 16.79
C LEU A 201 -8.18 17.58 15.95
N GLU A 202 -7.02 17.46 16.57
CA GLU A 202 -5.78 17.04 15.92
C GLU A 202 -5.82 15.56 15.53
N ALA A 203 -6.20 14.68 16.47
CA ALA A 203 -6.43 13.27 16.18
C ALA A 203 -7.44 13.10 15.02
N GLY A 204 -8.53 13.87 15.03
CA GLY A 204 -9.52 13.87 13.95
C GLY A 204 -8.99 14.36 12.60
N LYS A 205 -8.16 15.41 12.58
CA LYS A 205 -7.51 15.93 11.36
C LYS A 205 -6.52 14.92 10.79
N ALA A 206 -5.65 14.38 11.61
CA ALA A 206 -4.67 13.37 11.21
C ALA A 206 -5.36 12.09 10.71
N PHE A 207 -6.41 11.62 11.39
CA PHE A 207 -7.23 10.51 10.93
C PHE A 207 -7.87 10.80 9.57
N LYS A 208 -8.46 11.99 9.38
CA LYS A 208 -9.06 12.38 8.10
C LYS A 208 -8.02 12.41 6.98
N ALA A 209 -6.83 12.96 7.25
CA ALA A 209 -5.74 13.01 6.28
C ALA A 209 -5.27 11.59 5.91
N PHE A 210 -5.01 10.74 6.90
CA PHE A 210 -4.63 9.34 6.71
C PHE A 210 -5.70 8.57 5.92
N ARG A 211 -6.98 8.69 6.29
CA ARG A 211 -8.09 8.05 5.58
C ARG A 211 -8.13 8.45 4.11
N VAL A 212 -8.00 9.74 3.81
CA VAL A 212 -8.01 10.24 2.43
C VAL A 212 -6.82 9.70 1.66
N MET A 213 -5.61 9.76 2.24
CA MET A 213 -4.40 9.22 1.61
C MET A 213 -4.53 7.71 1.35
N PHE A 214 -4.92 6.93 2.35
CA PHE A 214 -5.05 5.49 2.22
C PHE A 214 -6.09 5.09 1.17
N LEU A 215 -7.28 5.72 1.19
CA LEU A 215 -8.32 5.42 0.20
C LEU A 215 -7.91 5.84 -1.22
N LYS A 216 -7.18 6.95 -1.36
CA LYS A 216 -6.62 7.38 -2.65
C LYS A 216 -5.56 6.39 -3.14
N ALA A 217 -4.64 5.97 -2.28
CA ALA A 217 -3.62 4.97 -2.60
C ALA A 217 -4.26 3.63 -3.00
N ALA A 218 -5.22 3.13 -2.22
CA ALA A 218 -5.96 1.90 -2.52
C ALA A 218 -6.72 1.98 -3.85
N LYS A 219 -7.35 3.13 -4.14
CA LYS A 219 -8.03 3.37 -5.41
C LYS A 219 -7.04 3.38 -6.58
N ASN A 220 -5.98 4.16 -6.46
CA ASN A 220 -4.92 4.26 -7.47
C ASN A 220 -4.29 2.89 -7.75
N LEU A 221 -4.03 2.10 -6.70
CA LEU A 221 -3.49 0.76 -6.85
C LEU A 221 -4.47 -0.17 -7.57
N ARG A 222 -5.79 -0.06 -7.34
CA ARG A 222 -6.77 -0.86 -8.10
C ARG A 222 -6.89 -0.44 -9.56
N GLU A 223 -6.81 0.85 -9.84
CA GLU A 223 -6.93 1.39 -11.20
C GLU A 223 -5.66 1.12 -12.02
N MET A 224 -4.49 1.29 -11.41
CA MET A 224 -3.19 1.09 -12.07
C MET A 224 -2.64 -0.32 -11.88
N GLY A 225 -3.14 -1.10 -10.93
CA GLY A 225 -2.58 -2.40 -10.56
C GLY A 225 -2.54 -3.39 -11.73
N PRO A 226 -3.63 -3.59 -12.48
CA PRO A 226 -3.59 -4.42 -13.68
C PRO A 226 -2.56 -3.96 -14.71
N MET A 227 -2.37 -2.64 -14.86
CA MET A 227 -1.35 -2.08 -15.75
C MET A 227 0.06 -2.33 -15.21
N LEU A 228 0.30 -2.09 -13.91
CA LEU A 228 1.59 -2.34 -13.25
C LEU A 228 1.98 -3.82 -13.26
N ALA A 229 1.00 -4.73 -13.17
CA ALA A 229 1.23 -6.15 -13.32
C ALA A 229 1.66 -6.52 -14.75
N MET A 230 1.08 -5.88 -15.76
CA MET A 230 1.49 -6.06 -17.16
C MET A 230 2.91 -5.53 -17.43
N PHE A 231 3.29 -4.39 -16.84
CA PHE A 231 4.64 -3.83 -16.99
C PHE A 231 5.71 -4.57 -16.17
N GLY A 232 5.39 -4.96 -14.93
CA GLY A 232 6.34 -5.64 -14.06
C GLY A 232 6.63 -7.09 -14.46
N GLY A 233 5.88 -7.65 -15.41
CA GLY A 233 6.22 -8.93 -16.05
C GLY A 233 7.30 -8.83 -17.14
N MET A 234 7.75 -7.62 -17.51
CA MET A 234 8.77 -7.42 -18.55
C MET A 234 10.22 -7.36 -18.05
N ASP A 235 10.46 -7.23 -16.74
CA ASP A 235 11.82 -7.20 -16.16
C ASP A 235 12.45 -8.59 -15.97
N GLY A 236 11.69 -9.66 -16.23
CA GLY A 236 12.13 -11.05 -16.07
C GLY A 236 12.13 -11.84 -17.39
N GLY A 237 13.06 -11.54 -18.30
CA GLY A 237 13.44 -12.50 -19.36
C GLY A 237 12.45 -12.66 -20.52
N GLY A 238 12.27 -11.59 -21.30
CA GLY A 238 11.66 -11.66 -22.63
C GLY A 238 12.59 -11.02 -23.66
N GLY A 239 13.61 -11.77 -24.09
CA GLY A 239 14.51 -11.30 -25.12
C GLY A 239 13.73 -10.88 -26.37
N MET A 240 13.95 -9.64 -26.83
CA MET A 240 13.85 -9.30 -28.25
C MET A 240 15.02 -9.99 -28.99
N GLY A 241 15.02 -11.32 -28.99
CA GLY A 241 15.72 -12.14 -29.97
C GLY A 241 14.67 -12.59 -30.97
N GLY A 242 14.72 -12.06 -32.20
CA GLY A 242 13.91 -12.62 -33.29
C GLY A 242 13.15 -11.63 -34.18
N MET A 243 13.85 -10.64 -34.72
CA MET A 243 13.68 -10.30 -36.15
C MET A 243 15.08 -10.48 -36.74
N GLY A 244 15.47 -11.62 -37.29
CA GLY A 244 14.69 -12.44 -38.21
C GLY A 244 14.94 -11.91 -39.63
N GLY A 245 16.09 -12.29 -40.19
CA GLY A 245 16.31 -12.48 -41.62
C GLY A 245 16.00 -11.32 -42.57
N MET A 246 17.05 -10.59 -42.96
CA MET A 246 17.18 -10.10 -44.33
C MET A 246 18.57 -10.46 -44.86
N ASP A 247 18.80 -11.76 -44.98
CA ASP A 247 19.68 -12.29 -46.03
C ASP A 247 18.99 -12.06 -47.39
N GLY A 248 19.71 -11.45 -48.32
CA GLY A 248 19.43 -11.64 -49.75
C GLY A 248 18.72 -10.50 -50.48
N MET A 249 19.48 -9.46 -50.82
CA MET A 249 19.41 -8.78 -52.12
C MET A 249 20.82 -8.19 -52.36
N GLY A 250 21.71 -8.75 -53.18
CA GLY A 250 21.46 -9.58 -54.36
C GLY A 250 21.18 -8.72 -55.59
N GLY A 251 22.16 -7.91 -56.01
CA GLY A 251 22.37 -7.59 -57.43
C GLY A 251 21.86 -6.26 -57.97
N MET A 252 22.82 -5.48 -58.49
CA MET A 252 22.80 -4.57 -59.66
C MET A 252 23.72 -3.38 -59.32
N GLY A 253 24.86 -3.14 -59.97
CA GLY A 253 25.15 -3.30 -61.39
C GLY A 253 24.92 -1.96 -62.09
N GLY A 254 25.99 -1.36 -62.62
CA GLY A 254 25.93 -0.19 -63.51
C GLY A 254 26.62 1.05 -62.91
N MET A 255 27.78 1.44 -63.44
CA MET A 255 27.91 2.51 -64.46
C MET A 255 27.52 3.88 -63.89
N GLY A 256 28.35 4.91 -63.83
CA GLY A 256 29.48 5.29 -64.66
C GLY A 256 29.41 6.82 -64.84
N GLY A 257 30.54 7.45 -65.16
CA GLY A 257 30.61 8.87 -65.59
C GLY A 257 31.04 9.82 -64.47
N MET A 258 32.22 10.45 -64.60
CA MET A 258 32.42 11.77 -65.22
C MET A 258 31.74 12.88 -64.40
N GLY A 259 32.40 13.93 -63.91
CA GLY A 259 33.61 14.61 -64.36
C GLY A 259 33.35 16.12 -64.22
N GLY A 260 34.41 16.92 -64.10
CA GLY A 260 34.37 18.39 -64.29
C GLY A 260 34.16 19.21 -63.02
N MET A 261 35.14 20.03 -62.64
CA MET A 261 35.21 21.49 -62.90
C MET A 261 34.21 22.25 -62.02
N GLY A 262 34.65 23.08 -61.07
CA GLY A 262 35.50 24.23 -61.31
C GLY A 262 34.62 25.47 -61.20
N GLY A 263 34.82 26.25 -60.14
CA GLY A 263 34.10 27.48 -59.82
C GLY A 263 34.58 28.00 -58.47
#